data_AF-A0A849ZYW6-F1
#
_entry.id   AF-A0A849ZYW6-F1
#
_cell.length_a   1.000
_cell.length_b   1.000
_cell.length_c   1.000
_cell.angle_alpha   90.00
_cell.angle_beta   90.00
_cell.angle_gamma   90.00
#
_symmetry.space_group_name_H-M   'P 1'
#
loop_
_entity.id
_entity.type
_entity.pdbx_description
1 polymer ?
#
loop_
_entity_poly.entity_id
_entity_poly.type
_entity_poly.pdbx_seq_one_letter_code
_entity_poly.pdbx_strand_id
1 'polypeptide(L)'
;MSQTKKAYHRFGFVERMEHFFMLLSFTLLAITGLPQKYPDNALSRFVLVGLGGVENTRSVHHISAIVLIALSIFHIFYVAYKVLVLRRRLTMLPSFSDVRDFIQQVAYNLGLSKTRPAMDRYNFGEKIEYWAVVWGTVIMAITGYMLWNPIATTRVLPGEMIPAAKAAHGAEAVLAVLSILTWHFYHVHLKYFNRSMFTGKLSRHEMEEEHMGELQRIQAGQERPLPPPPTLWKRTRLFLPVAGLLAALFLIFTYRFFTVEQTAITTLPPRQVVDAYSPRAKPPLPTATPGAQISGAALPRVLPLEAARIPPQIRSHPLDEARSDCQLCHQPYSMVAPAPLDHLDLENAGCTRCHTLSEEVAKP
;
A
#
# COMPACT_ATOMS: atom_id res chain seq x y z
N MET A 1 37.23 -5.45 42.16
CA MET A 1 37.84 -5.48 40.81
C MET A 1 36.83 -4.91 39.83
N SER A 2 37.12 -3.75 39.23
CA SER A 2 36.23 -3.11 38.27
C SER A 2 36.10 -3.98 37.01
N GLN A 3 34.97 -4.67 36.86
CA GLN A 3 34.58 -5.36 35.63
C GLN A 3 34.49 -4.30 34.53
N THR A 4 35.58 -4.12 33.79
CA THR A 4 35.58 -3.29 32.58
C THR A 4 34.52 -3.90 31.68
N LYS A 5 33.39 -3.20 31.46
CA LYS A 5 32.29 -3.67 30.63
C LYS A 5 32.83 -3.97 29.23
N LYS A 6 33.21 -5.23 29.00
CA LYS A 6 33.75 -5.67 27.71
C LYS A 6 32.61 -5.54 26.70
N ALA A 7 32.74 -4.57 25.81
CA ALA A 7 31.79 -4.31 24.75
C ALA A 7 32.22 -5.05 23.48
N TYR A 8 31.32 -5.82 22.91
CA TYR A 8 31.53 -6.61 21.70
C TYR A 8 30.99 -5.86 20.49
N HIS A 9 31.76 -5.81 19.41
CA HIS A 9 31.31 -5.19 18.17
C HIS A 9 30.29 -6.08 17.47
N ARG A 10 29.10 -5.54 17.23
CA ARG A 10 27.95 -6.25 16.68
C ARG A 10 27.66 -5.83 15.24
N PHE A 11 27.45 -4.53 15.01
CA PHE A 11 27.03 -3.97 13.73
C PHE A 11 27.97 -2.84 13.29
N GLY A 12 28.37 -2.87 12.02
CA GLY A 12 29.16 -1.81 11.42
C GLY A 12 28.30 -0.58 11.12
N PHE A 13 28.97 0.48 10.66
CA PHE A 13 28.30 1.75 10.34
C PHE A 13 27.25 1.60 9.22
N VAL A 14 27.59 0.85 8.16
CA VAL A 14 26.70 0.66 7.00
C VAL A 14 25.39 -0.03 7.42
N GLU A 15 25.46 -1.14 8.17
CA GLU A 15 24.25 -1.84 8.62
C GLU A 15 23.33 -0.95 9.47
N ARG A 16 23.93 -0.09 10.29
CA ARG A 16 23.19 0.85 11.15
C ARG A 16 22.51 1.94 10.34
N MET A 17 23.18 2.46 9.31
CA MET A 17 22.58 3.44 8.40
C MET A 17 21.46 2.82 7.57
N GLU A 18 21.65 1.60 7.06
CA GLU A 18 20.58 0.87 6.37
C GLU A 18 19.35 0.74 7.26
N HIS A 19 19.52 0.30 8.50
CA HIS A 19 18.40 0.20 9.44
C HIS A 19 17.75 1.54 9.73
N PHE A 20 18.52 2.63 9.88
CA PHE A 20 17.95 3.96 10.11
C PHE A 20 17.06 4.41 8.94
N PHE A 21 17.54 4.26 7.69
CA PHE A 21 16.74 4.62 6.52
C PHE A 21 15.55 3.68 6.32
N MET A 22 15.70 2.40 6.66
CA MET A 22 14.59 1.44 6.65
C MET A 22 13.52 1.84 7.67
N LEU A 23 13.92 2.14 8.90
CA LEU A 23 13.02 2.61 9.96
C LEU A 23 12.28 3.88 9.52
N LEU A 24 13.00 4.86 8.99
CA LEU A 24 12.41 6.13 8.56
C LEU A 24 11.41 5.93 7.42
N SER A 25 11.81 5.24 6.34
CA SER A 25 10.96 5.00 5.18
C SER A 25 9.75 4.13 5.51
N PHE A 26 9.93 3.05 6.28
CA PHE A 26 8.84 2.20 6.76
C PHE A 26 7.85 2.98 7.63
N THR A 27 8.34 3.83 8.54
CA THR A 27 7.48 4.65 9.40
C THR A 27 6.65 5.62 8.57
N LEU A 28 7.26 6.30 7.58
CA LEU A 28 6.52 7.19 6.67
C LEU A 28 5.50 6.43 5.83
N LEU A 29 5.83 5.25 5.33
CA LEU A 29 4.90 4.37 4.62
C LEU A 29 3.71 3.96 5.48
N ALA A 30 3.95 3.63 6.76
CA ALA A 30 2.89 3.27 7.71
C ALA A 30 1.99 4.47 8.01
N ILE A 31 2.57 5.64 8.32
CA ILE A 31 1.84 6.87 8.65
C ILE A 31 1.03 7.38 7.45
N THR A 32 1.50 7.19 6.23
CA THR A 32 0.76 7.61 5.02
C THR A 32 -0.20 6.54 4.50
N GLY A 33 0.12 5.26 4.65
CA GLY A 33 -0.65 4.14 4.10
C GLY A 33 -1.86 3.74 4.95
N LEU A 34 -1.71 3.68 6.29
CA LEU A 34 -2.82 3.31 7.17
C LEU A 34 -3.99 4.30 7.10
N PRO A 35 -3.78 5.63 7.05
CA PRO A 35 -4.90 6.56 6.87
C PRO A 35 -5.64 6.40 5.55
N GLN A 36 -4.94 6.04 4.46
CA GLN A 36 -5.57 5.76 3.17
C GLN A 36 -6.40 4.46 3.19
N LYS A 37 -6.01 3.46 3.99
CA LYS A 37 -6.78 2.23 4.18
C LYS A 37 -8.04 2.45 5.05
N TYR A 38 -7.94 3.29 6.08
CA TYR A 38 -9.01 3.55 7.04
C TYR A 38 -9.43 5.04 7.02
N PRO A 39 -9.98 5.56 5.91
CA PRO A 39 -10.27 6.99 5.76
C PRO A 39 -11.32 7.52 6.74
N ASP A 40 -12.25 6.66 7.17
CA ASP A 40 -13.35 7.05 8.07
C ASP A 40 -12.95 7.17 9.54
N ASN A 41 -11.72 6.75 9.90
CA ASN A 41 -11.21 6.89 11.25
C ASN A 41 -10.81 8.36 11.54
N ALA A 42 -11.18 8.87 12.71
CA ALA A 42 -10.84 10.22 13.13
C ALA A 42 -9.32 10.49 13.16
N LEU A 43 -8.52 9.50 13.59
CA LEU A 43 -7.06 9.60 13.58
C LEU A 43 -6.51 9.67 12.14
N SER A 44 -7.08 8.90 11.22
CA SER A 44 -6.71 8.92 9.82
C SER A 44 -7.01 10.28 9.19
N ARG A 45 -8.18 10.85 9.47
CA ARG A 45 -8.52 12.23 9.03
C ARG A 45 -7.55 13.25 9.59
N PHE A 46 -7.20 13.15 10.88
CA PHE A 46 -6.21 14.04 11.50
C PHE A 46 -4.86 13.98 10.79
N VAL A 47 -4.35 12.77 10.51
CA VAL A 47 -3.08 12.59 9.80
C VAL A 47 -3.17 13.12 8.36
N LEU A 48 -4.26 12.83 7.63
CA LEU A 48 -4.45 13.31 6.26
C LEU A 48 -4.48 14.84 6.18
N VAL A 49 -5.18 15.51 7.09
CA VAL A 49 -5.20 16.97 7.16
C VAL A 49 -3.82 17.52 7.56
N GLY A 50 -3.17 16.93 8.56
CA GLY A 50 -1.84 17.33 9.01
C GLY A 50 -0.75 17.19 7.93
N LEU A 51 -0.90 16.22 7.04
CA LEU A 51 -0.02 16.04 5.88
C LEU A 51 -0.44 16.87 4.66
N GLY A 52 -1.41 17.79 4.76
CA GLY A 52 -1.79 18.65 3.63
C GLY A 52 -2.70 17.99 2.59
N GLY A 53 -3.43 16.94 2.99
CA GLY A 53 -4.45 16.28 2.18
C GLY A 53 -3.98 14.97 1.53
N VAL A 54 -4.89 14.37 0.76
CA VAL A 54 -4.71 13.05 0.14
C VAL A 54 -3.57 13.06 -0.89
N GLU A 55 -3.46 14.12 -1.70
CA GLU A 55 -2.46 14.19 -2.77
C GLU A 55 -1.03 14.22 -2.21
N ASN A 56 -0.79 15.04 -1.19
CA ASN A 56 0.52 15.09 -0.54
C ASN A 56 0.82 13.80 0.23
N THR A 57 -0.18 13.22 0.91
CA THR A 57 -0.04 11.92 1.59
C THR A 57 0.38 10.81 0.61
N ARG A 58 -0.28 10.75 -0.56
CA ARG A 58 0.07 9.82 -1.65
C ARG A 58 1.48 10.07 -2.18
N SER A 59 1.85 11.32 -2.38
CA SER A 59 3.20 11.70 -2.85
C SER A 59 4.29 11.26 -1.87
N VAL A 60 4.10 11.54 -0.58
CA VAL A 60 5.03 11.10 0.48
C VAL A 60 5.10 9.57 0.55
N HIS A 61 3.97 8.88 0.39
CA HIS A 61 3.92 7.42 0.35
C HIS A 61 4.78 6.86 -0.79
N HIS A 62 4.59 7.39 -2.00
CA HIS A 62 5.35 6.98 -3.19
C HIS A 62 6.85 7.25 -3.06
N ILE A 63 7.24 8.44 -2.59
CA ILE A 63 8.65 8.79 -2.36
C ILE A 63 9.27 7.84 -1.33
N SER A 64 8.55 7.57 -0.24
CA SER A 64 9.02 6.65 0.81
C SER A 64 9.16 5.21 0.29
N ALA A 65 8.27 4.78 -0.59
CA ALA A 65 8.34 3.46 -1.25
C ALA A 65 9.58 3.36 -2.16
N ILE A 66 9.86 4.39 -2.96
CA ILE A 66 11.07 4.46 -3.81
C ILE A 66 12.33 4.35 -2.95
N VAL A 67 12.39 5.09 -1.84
CA VAL A 67 13.53 5.04 -0.90
C VAL A 67 13.70 3.64 -0.32
N LEU A 68 12.63 2.99 0.14
CA LEU A 68 12.68 1.65 0.72
C LEU A 68 13.12 0.59 -0.32
N ILE A 69 12.64 0.71 -1.57
CA ILE A 69 13.03 -0.20 -2.66
C ILE A 69 14.51 0.01 -3.03
N ALA A 70 14.96 1.25 -3.17
CA ALA A 70 16.36 1.56 -3.43
C ALA A 70 17.29 1.03 -2.32
N LEU A 71 16.86 1.20 -1.06
CA LEU A 71 17.56 0.66 0.10
C LEU A 71 17.60 -0.88 0.09
N SER A 72 16.50 -1.54 -0.30
CA SER A 72 16.44 -3.00 -0.41
C SER A 72 17.39 -3.53 -1.49
N ILE A 73 17.49 -2.84 -2.62
CA ILE A 73 18.44 -3.15 -3.69
C ILE A 73 19.88 -2.98 -3.18
N PHE A 74 20.17 -1.85 -2.52
CA PHE A 74 21.48 -1.63 -1.89
C PHE A 74 21.82 -2.75 -0.90
N HIS A 75 20.87 -3.16 -0.07
CA HIS A 75 21.04 -4.23 0.90
C HIS A 75 21.43 -5.56 0.25
N ILE A 76 20.78 -5.93 -0.86
CA ILE A 76 21.11 -7.14 -1.62
C ILE A 76 22.57 -7.09 -2.11
N PHE A 77 23.01 -5.97 -2.68
CA PHE A 77 24.40 -5.82 -3.12
C PHE A 77 25.38 -5.82 -1.96
N TYR A 78 25.03 -5.21 -0.83
CA TYR A 78 25.86 -5.19 0.37
C TYR A 78 26.03 -6.59 0.98
N VAL A 79 24.95 -7.38 1.05
CA VAL A 79 25.01 -8.80 1.45
C VAL A 79 25.84 -9.60 0.45
N ALA A 80 25.63 -9.42 -0.85
CA ALA A 80 26.41 -10.08 -1.89
C ALA A 80 27.91 -9.76 -1.76
N TYR A 81 28.27 -8.51 -1.46
CA TYR A 81 29.66 -8.11 -1.18
C TYR A 81 30.21 -8.85 0.06
N LYS A 82 29.46 -8.89 1.17
CA LYS A 82 29.89 -9.60 2.39
C LYS A 82 30.11 -11.10 2.14
N VAL A 83 29.32 -11.71 1.28
CA VAL A 83 29.38 -13.16 1.00
C VAL A 83 30.46 -13.47 -0.05
N LEU A 84 30.48 -12.78 -1.18
CA LEU A 84 31.35 -13.08 -2.32
C LEU A 84 32.77 -12.53 -2.14
N VAL A 85 32.89 -11.31 -1.60
CA VAL A 85 34.18 -10.63 -1.43
C VAL A 85 34.78 -10.97 -0.06
N LEU A 86 34.04 -10.64 1.02
CA LEU A 86 34.53 -10.82 2.39
C LEU A 86 34.43 -12.27 2.90
N ARG A 87 33.71 -13.16 2.18
CA ARG A 87 33.50 -14.57 2.58
C ARG A 87 32.93 -14.73 4.00
N ARG A 88 32.10 -13.78 4.42
CA ARG A 88 31.33 -13.88 5.66
C ARG A 88 30.34 -15.04 5.55
N ARG A 89 30.03 -15.67 6.69
CA ARG A 89 29.06 -16.77 6.76
C ARG A 89 27.65 -16.22 6.55
N LEU A 90 26.80 -17.00 5.91
CA LEU A 90 25.38 -16.70 5.69
C LEU A 90 24.57 -16.98 6.96
N THR A 91 24.82 -16.22 8.03
CA THR A 91 24.21 -16.47 9.35
C THR A 91 22.73 -16.13 9.42
N MET A 92 22.18 -15.40 8.43
CA MET A 92 20.75 -15.06 8.34
C MET A 92 19.91 -16.13 7.66
N LEU A 93 20.53 -17.17 7.09
CA LEU A 93 19.76 -18.28 6.52
C LEU A 93 19.14 -19.12 7.66
N PRO A 94 17.83 -19.43 7.58
CA PRO A 94 17.22 -20.38 8.48
C PRO A 94 17.87 -21.75 8.29
N SER A 95 18.08 -22.45 9.39
CA SER A 95 18.69 -23.77 9.41
C SER A 95 17.98 -24.67 10.41
N PHE A 96 18.24 -25.98 10.35
CA PHE A 96 17.66 -26.92 11.32
C PHE A 96 18.05 -26.63 12.78
N SER A 97 19.16 -25.90 13.02
CA SER A 97 19.49 -25.47 14.39
C SER A 97 18.46 -24.51 14.95
N ASP A 98 17.83 -23.67 14.12
CA ASP A 98 16.86 -22.67 14.58
C ASP A 98 15.58 -23.34 15.12
N VAL A 99 15.18 -24.46 14.51
CA VAL A 99 14.04 -25.26 14.99
C VAL A 99 14.38 -25.93 16.32
N ARG A 100 15.60 -26.46 16.47
CA ARG A 100 16.06 -27.03 17.75
C ARG A 100 16.09 -25.94 18.83
N ASP A 101 16.63 -24.77 18.51
CA ASP A 101 16.74 -23.64 19.44
C ASP A 101 15.35 -23.16 19.86
N PHE A 102 14.38 -23.11 18.93
CA PHE A 102 12.99 -22.80 19.24
C PHE A 102 12.38 -23.81 20.22
N ILE A 103 12.49 -25.12 19.93
CA ILE A 103 11.95 -26.17 20.81
C ILE A 103 12.59 -26.10 22.20
N GLN A 104 13.91 -25.88 22.26
CA GLN A 104 14.62 -25.75 23.53
C GLN A 104 14.21 -24.46 24.28
N GLN A 105 13.99 -23.35 23.58
CA GLN A 105 13.49 -22.11 24.18
C GLN A 105 12.10 -22.30 24.77
N VAL A 106 11.20 -22.99 24.06
CA VAL A 106 9.87 -23.33 24.57
C VAL A 106 9.97 -24.23 25.80
N ALA A 107 10.78 -25.29 25.74
CA ALA A 107 11.01 -26.18 26.88
C ALA A 107 11.57 -25.42 28.09
N TYR A 108 12.50 -24.48 27.87
CA TYR A 108 13.04 -23.64 28.94
C TYR A 108 11.98 -22.71 29.53
N ASN A 109 11.17 -22.06 28.69
CA ASN A 109 10.10 -21.16 29.14
C ASN A 109 9.00 -21.91 29.91
N LEU A 110 8.75 -23.18 29.58
CA LEU A 110 7.83 -24.07 30.31
C LEU A 110 8.46 -24.72 31.55
N GLY A 111 9.73 -24.44 31.86
CA GLY A 111 10.45 -25.03 32.98
C GLY A 111 10.86 -26.51 32.79
N LEU A 112 10.67 -27.07 31.59
CA LEU A 112 11.06 -28.44 31.23
C LEU A 112 12.57 -28.57 30.96
N SER A 113 13.23 -27.48 30.59
CA SER A 113 14.69 -27.39 30.45
C SER A 113 15.28 -26.44 31.49
N LYS A 114 16.39 -26.83 32.13
CA LYS A 114 17.16 -25.96 33.04
C LYS A 114 18.13 -25.03 32.30
N THR A 115 18.40 -25.30 31.02
CA THR A 115 19.39 -24.57 30.23
C THR A 115 18.74 -23.85 29.06
N ARG A 116 19.12 -22.56 28.89
CA ARG A 116 18.74 -21.77 27.72
C ARG A 116 19.46 -22.27 26.46
N PRO A 117 18.87 -22.14 25.26
CA PRO A 117 19.55 -22.48 24.02
C PRO A 117 20.74 -21.53 23.78
N ALA A 118 21.87 -22.10 23.36
CA ALA A 118 23.07 -21.34 23.04
C ALA A 118 23.01 -20.81 21.60
N MET A 119 22.18 -19.79 21.41
CA MET A 119 21.85 -19.25 20.09
C MET A 119 23.05 -18.55 19.42
N ASP A 120 23.09 -18.62 18.09
CA ASP A 120 24.18 -18.11 17.27
C ASP A 120 24.17 -16.57 17.15
N ARG A 121 24.95 -16.01 16.22
CA ARG A 121 25.01 -14.59 15.88
C ARG A 121 23.63 -14.02 15.69
N TYR A 122 22.68 -14.73 15.08
CA TYR A 122 21.29 -14.29 15.08
C TYR A 122 20.44 -15.41 15.66
N ASN A 123 19.56 -15.05 16.59
CA ASN A 123 18.61 -15.97 17.16
C ASN A 123 17.50 -16.30 16.14
N PHE A 124 16.74 -17.38 16.39
CA PHE A 124 15.70 -17.81 15.45
C PHE A 124 14.62 -16.73 15.23
N GLY A 125 14.30 -15.94 16.27
CA GLY A 125 13.31 -14.85 16.20
C GLY A 125 13.77 -13.71 15.29
N GLU A 126 15.01 -13.25 15.44
CA GLU A 126 15.64 -12.24 14.58
C GLU A 126 15.67 -12.69 13.11
N LYS A 127 15.92 -13.99 12.86
CA LYS A 127 15.86 -14.54 11.50
C LYS A 127 14.44 -14.53 10.94
N ILE A 128 13.45 -14.94 11.73
CA ILE A 128 12.04 -14.91 11.31
C ILE A 128 11.62 -13.48 10.98
N GLU A 129 11.95 -12.51 11.84
CA GLU A 129 11.67 -11.09 11.59
C GLU A 129 12.34 -10.58 10.31
N TYR A 130 13.62 -10.91 10.10
CA TYR A 130 14.33 -10.51 8.89
C TYR A 130 13.66 -11.07 7.63
N TRP A 131 13.30 -12.35 7.63
CA TRP A 131 12.65 -12.97 6.48
C TRP A 131 11.22 -12.48 6.27
N ALA A 132 10.49 -12.19 7.35
CA ALA A 132 9.18 -11.55 7.28
C ALA A 132 9.29 -10.18 6.61
N VAL A 133 10.28 -9.36 6.97
CA VAL A 133 10.52 -8.05 6.32
C VAL A 133 10.93 -8.22 4.85
N VAL A 134 11.79 -9.19 4.52
CA VAL A 134 12.21 -9.45 3.13
C VAL A 134 11.01 -9.83 2.26
N TRP A 135 10.21 -10.81 2.69
CA TRP A 135 9.02 -11.25 1.94
C TRP A 135 7.92 -10.19 1.91
N GLY A 136 7.65 -9.55 3.05
CA GLY A 136 6.69 -8.45 3.13
C GLY A 136 7.06 -7.31 2.19
N THR A 137 8.34 -6.93 2.11
CA THR A 137 8.81 -5.88 1.17
C THR A 137 8.58 -6.28 -0.28
N VAL A 138 8.83 -7.55 -0.64
CA VAL A 138 8.58 -8.05 -2.00
C VAL A 138 7.09 -7.98 -2.34
N ILE A 139 6.22 -8.48 -1.45
CA ILE A 139 4.77 -8.44 -1.64
C ILE A 139 4.26 -7.00 -1.74
N MET A 140 4.72 -6.12 -0.84
CA MET A 140 4.36 -4.70 -0.82
C MET A 140 4.82 -3.96 -2.09
N ALA A 141 6.01 -4.25 -2.60
CA ALA A 141 6.51 -3.65 -3.84
C ALA A 141 5.69 -4.11 -5.07
N ILE A 142 5.39 -5.40 -5.17
CA ILE A 142 4.60 -5.95 -6.29
C ILE A 142 3.18 -5.42 -6.26
N THR A 143 2.50 -5.56 -5.12
CA THR A 143 1.11 -5.11 -4.98
C THR A 143 0.99 -3.60 -5.05
N GLY A 144 1.95 -2.85 -4.51
CA GLY A 144 2.00 -1.39 -4.61
C GLY A 144 2.15 -0.92 -6.05
N TYR A 145 2.96 -1.61 -6.85
CA TYR A 145 3.06 -1.33 -8.29
C TYR A 145 1.77 -1.61 -9.05
N MET A 146 1.09 -2.70 -8.74
CA MET A 146 -0.20 -3.01 -9.36
C MET A 146 -1.23 -1.92 -9.11
N LEU A 147 -1.20 -1.32 -7.91
CA LEU A 147 -2.08 -0.22 -7.53
C LEU A 147 -1.64 1.13 -8.11
N TRP A 148 -0.34 1.36 -8.26
CA TRP A 148 0.18 2.56 -8.94
C TRP A 148 -0.16 2.52 -10.44
N ASN A 149 0.02 1.36 -11.08
CA ASN A 149 -0.10 1.18 -12.53
C ASN A 149 -1.14 0.12 -12.90
N PRO A 150 -2.44 0.39 -12.66
CA PRO A 150 -3.50 -0.59 -12.88
C PRO A 150 -3.65 -0.97 -14.36
N ILE A 151 -3.53 -0.02 -15.30
CA ILE A 151 -3.68 -0.32 -16.73
C ILE A 151 -2.53 -1.18 -17.24
N ALA A 152 -1.28 -0.90 -16.82
CA ALA A 152 -0.14 -1.72 -17.18
C ALA A 152 -0.29 -3.15 -16.65
N THR A 153 -0.83 -3.28 -15.43
CA THR A 153 -1.11 -4.57 -14.79
C THR A 153 -2.20 -5.33 -15.54
N THR A 154 -3.32 -4.70 -15.89
CA THR A 154 -4.46 -5.38 -16.54
C THR A 154 -4.21 -5.77 -18.00
N ARG A 155 -3.13 -5.29 -18.61
CA ARG A 155 -2.67 -5.79 -19.91
C ARG A 155 -2.05 -7.19 -19.85
N VAL A 156 -1.52 -7.57 -18.68
CA VAL A 156 -0.82 -8.85 -18.47
C VAL A 156 -1.63 -9.79 -17.58
N LEU A 157 -2.36 -9.22 -16.62
CA LEU A 157 -3.15 -9.96 -15.62
C LEU A 157 -4.64 -9.63 -15.72
N PRO A 158 -5.53 -10.53 -15.26
CA PRO A 158 -6.97 -10.25 -15.17
C PRO A 158 -7.29 -9.03 -14.30
N GLY A 159 -8.39 -8.33 -14.59
CA GLY A 159 -8.84 -7.15 -13.84
C GLY A 159 -9.06 -7.39 -12.34
N GLU A 160 -9.43 -8.61 -11.97
CA GLU A 160 -9.62 -9.07 -10.58
C GLU A 160 -8.35 -8.96 -9.72
N MET A 161 -7.17 -8.93 -10.37
CA MET A 161 -5.90 -8.82 -9.67
C MET A 161 -5.70 -7.44 -9.02
N ILE A 162 -6.37 -6.39 -9.48
CA ILE A 162 -6.30 -5.05 -8.88
C ILE A 162 -6.95 -5.00 -7.49
N PRO A 163 -8.23 -5.40 -7.30
CA PRO A 163 -8.81 -5.47 -5.97
C PRO A 163 -8.12 -6.50 -5.07
N ALA A 164 -7.63 -7.63 -5.63
CA ALA A 164 -6.82 -8.59 -4.87
C ALA A 164 -5.52 -7.95 -4.37
N ALA A 165 -4.81 -7.20 -5.21
CA ALA A 165 -3.62 -6.44 -4.79
C ALA A 165 -3.96 -5.38 -3.74
N LYS A 166 -5.10 -4.69 -3.85
CA LYS A 166 -5.55 -3.72 -2.84
C LYS A 166 -5.77 -4.39 -1.48
N ALA A 167 -6.43 -5.54 -1.47
CA ALA A 167 -6.68 -6.32 -0.27
C ALA A 167 -5.35 -6.82 0.34
N ALA A 168 -4.49 -7.43 -0.47
CA ALA A 168 -3.20 -7.96 -0.05
C ALA A 168 -2.27 -6.87 0.48
N HIS A 169 -2.08 -5.77 -0.27
CA HIS A 169 -1.24 -4.64 0.14
C HIS A 169 -1.72 -4.03 1.46
N GLY A 170 -3.04 -3.81 1.57
CA GLY A 170 -3.60 -3.25 2.79
C GLY A 170 -3.53 -4.21 3.97
N ALA A 171 -3.67 -5.52 3.78
CA ALA A 171 -3.58 -6.50 4.86
C ALA A 171 -2.14 -6.67 5.33
N GLU A 172 -1.21 -6.81 4.38
CA GLU A 172 0.22 -6.92 4.65
C GLU A 172 0.76 -5.66 5.35
N ALA A 173 0.30 -4.46 4.97
CA ALA A 173 0.66 -3.24 5.68
C ALA A 173 0.28 -3.28 7.17
N VAL A 174 -0.91 -3.79 7.50
CA VAL A 174 -1.36 -3.95 8.89
C VAL A 174 -0.51 -5.00 9.61
N LEU A 175 -0.29 -6.16 8.98
CA LEU A 175 0.55 -7.22 9.54
C LEU A 175 1.98 -6.73 9.81
N ALA A 176 2.58 -6.02 8.86
CA ALA A 176 3.93 -5.46 9.00
C ALA A 176 4.01 -4.44 10.13
N VAL A 177 3.07 -3.49 10.21
CA VAL A 177 3.03 -2.50 11.30
C VAL A 177 2.84 -3.18 12.65
N LEU A 178 1.91 -4.13 12.76
CA LEU A 178 1.69 -4.87 14.00
C LEU A 178 2.92 -5.67 14.38
N SER A 179 3.53 -6.40 13.45
CA SER A 179 4.76 -7.17 13.71
C SER A 179 5.89 -6.28 14.23
N ILE A 180 6.08 -5.09 13.64
CA ILE A 180 7.11 -4.16 14.12
C ILE A 180 6.77 -3.60 15.51
N LEU A 181 5.52 -3.23 15.77
CA LEU A 181 5.12 -2.62 17.05
C LEU A 181 5.02 -3.64 18.20
N THR A 182 4.43 -4.81 17.97
CA THR A 182 4.16 -5.78 19.03
C THR A 182 5.30 -6.74 19.25
N TRP A 183 5.96 -7.18 18.18
CA TRP A 183 7.00 -8.21 18.28
C TRP A 183 8.39 -7.57 18.31
N HIS A 184 8.77 -6.84 17.26
CA HIS A 184 10.11 -6.26 17.17
C HIS A 184 10.37 -5.23 18.30
N PHE A 185 9.47 -4.26 18.49
CA PHE A 185 9.62 -3.23 19.52
C PHE A 185 9.63 -3.83 20.93
N TYR A 186 8.80 -4.83 21.19
CA TYR A 186 8.81 -5.53 22.47
C TYR A 186 10.14 -6.23 22.71
N HIS A 187 10.63 -7.04 21.78
CA HIS A 187 11.86 -7.80 21.98
C HIS A 187 13.11 -6.90 22.09
N VAL A 188 13.21 -5.88 21.23
CA VAL A 188 14.43 -5.07 21.06
C VAL A 188 14.46 -3.80 21.95
N HIS A 189 13.30 -3.31 22.39
CA HIS A 189 13.23 -2.08 23.20
C HIS A 189 12.59 -2.24 24.57
N LEU A 190 11.69 -3.21 24.78
CA LEU A 190 11.01 -3.38 26.08
C LEU A 190 11.59 -4.53 26.90
N LYS A 191 11.64 -5.74 26.34
CA LYS A 191 12.14 -6.96 27.00
C LYS A 191 13.65 -6.85 27.25
N TYR A 192 14.40 -6.51 26.20
CA TYR A 192 15.82 -6.22 26.26
C TYR A 192 16.02 -4.84 25.68
N PHE A 193 16.61 -3.89 26.42
CA PHE A 193 16.89 -2.57 25.87
C PHE A 193 18.17 -2.60 25.03
N ASN A 194 18.09 -3.17 23.83
CA ASN A 194 19.25 -3.45 22.99
C ASN A 194 19.66 -2.20 22.18
N ARG A 195 20.83 -1.63 22.49
CA ARG A 195 21.34 -0.40 21.84
C ARG A 195 22.29 -0.67 20.67
N SER A 196 22.38 -1.91 20.21
CA SER A 196 23.39 -2.33 19.22
C SER A 196 23.19 -1.69 17.85
N MET A 197 21.95 -1.40 17.42
CA MET A 197 21.70 -0.68 16.16
C MET A 197 22.05 0.81 16.22
N PHE A 198 22.09 1.40 17.42
CA PHE A 198 22.49 2.80 17.61
C PHE A 198 23.99 2.97 17.87
N THR A 199 24.62 2.00 18.56
CA THR A 199 26.02 2.12 19.00
C THR A 199 26.98 1.21 18.23
N GLY A 200 26.45 0.17 17.58
CA GLY A 200 27.24 -0.90 16.96
C GLY A 200 27.79 -1.92 17.95
N LYS A 201 27.49 -1.81 19.25
CA LYS A 201 28.11 -2.62 20.31
C LYS A 201 27.08 -3.28 21.22
N LEU A 202 27.45 -4.42 21.79
CA LEU A 202 26.67 -5.16 22.78
C LEU A 202 27.52 -5.41 24.03
N SER A 203 26.93 -5.40 25.22
CA SER A 203 27.63 -5.76 26.46
C SER A 203 27.84 -7.27 26.56
N ARG A 204 28.79 -7.69 27.40
CA ARG A 204 29.02 -9.11 27.67
C ARG A 204 27.76 -9.83 28.18
N HIS A 205 27.00 -9.21 29.08
CA HIS A 205 25.79 -9.79 29.65
C HIS A 205 24.74 -10.05 28.58
N GLU A 206 24.47 -9.08 27.72
CA GLU A 206 23.55 -9.24 26.58
C GLU A 206 24.03 -10.33 25.60
N MET A 207 25.36 -10.43 25.37
CA MET A 207 25.92 -11.53 24.56
C MET A 207 25.70 -12.90 25.22
N GLU A 208 25.80 -13.01 26.55
CA GLU A 208 25.56 -14.25 27.29
C GLU A 208 24.09 -14.66 27.29
N GLU A 209 23.18 -13.68 27.33
CA GLU A 209 21.74 -13.94 27.36
C GLU A 209 21.13 -14.25 25.99
N GLU A 210 21.49 -13.49 24.95
CA GLU A 210 20.83 -13.57 23.63
C GLU A 210 21.67 -14.28 22.57
N HIS A 211 23.01 -14.28 22.71
CA HIS A 211 23.94 -14.70 21.65
C HIS A 211 25.10 -15.56 22.19
N MET A 212 24.81 -16.48 23.11
CA MET A 212 25.83 -17.27 23.80
C MET A 212 26.72 -18.07 22.83
N GLY A 213 26.15 -18.60 21.74
CA GLY A 213 26.90 -19.34 20.73
C GLY A 213 27.89 -18.44 19.95
N GLU A 214 27.55 -17.17 19.72
CA GLU A 214 28.50 -16.20 19.14
C GLU A 214 29.61 -15.88 20.15
N LEU A 215 29.27 -15.64 21.41
CA LEU A 215 30.23 -15.33 22.45
C LEU A 215 31.26 -16.44 22.64
N GLN A 216 30.81 -17.70 22.70
CA GLN A 216 31.69 -18.86 22.84
C GLN A 216 32.70 -18.96 21.69
N ARG A 217 32.27 -18.69 20.44
CA ARG A 217 33.19 -18.68 19.30
C ARG A 217 34.18 -17.54 19.33
N ILE A 218 33.77 -16.35 19.75
CA ILE A 218 34.67 -15.20 19.92
C ILE A 218 35.75 -15.54 20.96
N GLN A 219 35.33 -16.12 22.10
CA GLN A 219 36.25 -16.52 23.16
C GLN A 219 37.18 -17.65 22.74
N ALA A 220 36.69 -18.60 21.94
CA ALA A 220 37.48 -19.69 21.38
C ALA A 220 38.37 -19.27 20.19
N GLY A 221 38.35 -18.01 19.75
CA GLY A 221 39.13 -17.54 18.60
C GLY A 221 38.69 -18.15 17.27
N GLN A 222 37.46 -18.68 17.18
CA GLN A 222 36.93 -19.36 16.00
C GLN A 222 36.25 -18.41 14.99
N GLU A 223 36.49 -17.10 15.12
CA GLU A 223 36.00 -16.14 14.14
C GLU A 223 36.70 -16.35 12.81
N ARG A 224 35.92 -16.34 11.72
CA ARG A 224 36.51 -16.44 10.38
C ARG A 224 37.28 -15.14 10.10
N PRO A 225 38.61 -15.19 9.90
CA PRO A 225 39.38 -14.00 9.61
C PRO A 225 38.98 -13.43 8.24
N LEU A 226 39.16 -12.12 8.09
CA LEU A 226 39.00 -11.48 6.79
C LEU A 226 40.04 -12.06 5.81
N PRO A 227 39.69 -12.24 4.52
CA PRO A 227 40.66 -12.60 3.50
C PRO A 227 41.82 -11.59 3.47
N PRO A 228 43.05 -12.01 3.12
CA PRO A 228 44.20 -11.10 3.10
C PRO A 228 44.00 -9.96 2.08
N PRO A 229 44.55 -8.75 2.32
CA PRO A 229 44.35 -7.57 1.48
C PRO A 229 44.48 -7.77 -0.05
N PRO A 230 45.50 -8.51 -0.58
CA PRO A 230 45.60 -8.72 -2.03
C PRO A 230 44.41 -9.51 -2.60
N THR A 231 43.87 -10.48 -1.85
CA THR A 231 42.71 -11.25 -2.29
C THR A 231 41.42 -10.45 -2.23
N LEU A 232 41.29 -9.58 -1.22
CA LEU A 232 40.16 -8.66 -1.10
C LEU A 232 40.12 -7.69 -2.27
N TRP A 233 41.27 -7.11 -2.61
CA TRP A 233 41.39 -6.16 -3.71
C TRP A 233 41.04 -6.80 -5.06
N LYS A 234 41.56 -8.00 -5.34
CA LYS A 234 41.23 -8.75 -6.57
C LYS A 234 39.73 -9.04 -6.67
N ARG A 235 39.11 -9.51 -5.59
CA ARG A 235 37.67 -9.81 -5.54
C ARG A 235 36.83 -8.54 -5.66
N THR A 236 37.22 -7.46 -5.00
CA THR A 236 36.52 -6.17 -5.05
C THR A 236 36.58 -5.59 -6.46
N ARG A 237 37.74 -5.62 -7.13
CA ARG A 237 37.88 -5.17 -8.52
C ARG A 237 37.05 -5.97 -9.52
N LEU A 238 36.83 -7.27 -9.25
CA LEU A 238 35.94 -8.09 -10.06
C LEU A 238 34.47 -7.81 -9.74
N PHE A 239 34.14 -7.63 -8.47
CA PHE A 239 32.77 -7.43 -7.99
C PHE A 239 32.23 -6.06 -8.41
N LEU A 240 32.99 -4.98 -8.24
CA LEU A 240 32.52 -3.61 -8.48
C LEU A 240 31.98 -3.34 -9.90
N PRO A 241 32.63 -3.75 -11.02
CA PRO A 241 32.07 -3.48 -12.35
C PRO A 241 30.80 -4.29 -12.59
N VAL A 242 30.74 -5.55 -12.12
CA VAL A 242 29.54 -6.39 -12.24
C VAL A 242 28.40 -5.81 -11.39
N ALA A 243 28.68 -5.45 -10.14
CA ALA A 243 27.72 -4.83 -9.25
C ALA A 243 27.27 -3.46 -9.78
N GLY A 244 28.19 -2.67 -10.35
CA GLY A 244 27.88 -1.38 -10.95
C GLY A 244 26.97 -1.50 -12.18
N LEU A 245 27.24 -2.47 -13.06
CA LEU A 245 26.38 -2.78 -14.20
C LEU A 245 25.00 -3.23 -13.74
N LEU A 246 24.93 -4.19 -12.80
CA LEU A 246 23.65 -4.67 -12.27
C LEU A 246 22.90 -3.57 -11.54
N ALA A 247 23.58 -2.73 -10.75
CA ALA A 247 22.98 -1.59 -10.07
C ALA A 247 22.43 -0.58 -11.07
N ALA A 248 23.15 -0.29 -12.16
CA ALA A 248 22.64 0.56 -13.23
C ALA A 248 21.39 -0.04 -13.89
N LEU A 249 21.39 -1.35 -14.17
CA LEU A 249 20.21 -2.04 -14.71
C LEU A 249 19.03 -2.00 -13.73
N PHE A 250 19.25 -2.20 -12.43
CA PHE A 250 18.23 -2.09 -11.40
C PHE A 250 17.72 -0.67 -11.24
N LEU A 251 18.57 0.35 -11.33
CA LEU A 251 18.17 1.75 -11.29
C LEU A 251 17.35 2.11 -12.53
N ILE A 252 17.75 1.65 -13.72
CA ILE A 252 16.97 1.81 -14.95
C ILE A 252 15.62 1.11 -14.81
N PHE A 253 15.61 -0.14 -14.33
CA PHE A 253 14.38 -0.88 -14.07
C PHE A 253 13.47 -0.11 -13.11
N THR A 254 13.99 0.35 -11.97
CA THR A 254 13.25 1.08 -10.95
C THR A 254 12.72 2.41 -11.49
N TYR A 255 13.55 3.16 -12.22
CA TYR A 255 13.13 4.38 -12.90
C TYR A 255 12.00 4.12 -13.89
N ARG A 256 12.12 3.09 -14.74
CA ARG A 256 11.07 2.71 -15.70
C ARG A 256 9.81 2.21 -14.98
N PHE A 257 9.97 1.44 -13.92
CA PHE A 257 8.88 0.92 -13.09
C PHE A 257 8.04 2.06 -12.50
N PHE A 258 8.67 3.15 -12.05
CA PHE A 258 7.95 4.29 -11.49
C PHE A 258 7.52 5.36 -12.50
N THR A 259 8.18 5.47 -13.65
CA THR A 259 7.85 6.51 -14.67
C THR A 259 6.86 6.06 -15.74
N VAL A 260 6.59 4.76 -15.85
CA VAL A 260 5.50 4.27 -16.70
C VAL A 260 4.17 4.53 -15.98
N GLU A 261 3.68 5.76 -16.01
CA GLU A 261 2.36 6.08 -15.48
C GLU A 261 1.30 5.84 -16.54
N GLN A 262 0.57 4.73 -16.37
CA GLN A 262 -0.64 4.44 -17.17
C GLN A 262 -1.80 4.26 -16.20
N THR A 263 -2.33 5.39 -15.74
CA THR A 263 -3.37 5.46 -14.70
C THR A 263 -4.74 5.82 -15.26
N ALA A 264 -4.82 6.42 -16.44
CA ALA A 264 -6.07 6.77 -17.10
C ALA A 264 -6.03 6.46 -18.60
N ILE A 265 -7.16 5.97 -19.13
CA ILE A 265 -7.44 5.98 -20.57
C ILE A 265 -7.63 7.45 -20.94
N THR A 266 -6.99 7.91 -22.03
CA THR A 266 -7.22 9.26 -22.57
C THR A 266 -8.72 9.46 -22.76
N THR A 267 -9.35 10.23 -21.89
CA THR A 267 -10.74 10.62 -22.08
C THR A 267 -10.77 11.48 -23.34
N LEU A 268 -11.67 11.14 -24.27
CA LEU A 268 -11.95 11.99 -25.42
C LEU A 268 -12.15 13.42 -24.92
N PRO A 269 -11.65 14.46 -25.63
CA PRO A 269 -11.87 15.84 -25.21
C PRO A 269 -13.38 16.02 -24.98
N PRO A 270 -13.79 16.79 -23.94
CA PRO A 270 -15.20 17.05 -23.70
C PRO A 270 -15.80 17.48 -25.03
N ARG A 271 -16.80 16.72 -25.50
CA ARG A 271 -17.52 17.02 -26.73
C ARG A 271 -17.90 18.49 -26.61
N GLN A 272 -17.42 19.34 -27.52
CA GLN A 272 -17.81 20.75 -27.53
C GLN A 272 -19.32 20.78 -27.36
N VAL A 273 -19.76 21.43 -26.29
CA VAL A 273 -21.17 21.75 -26.11
C VAL A 273 -21.45 22.77 -27.21
N VAL A 274 -21.76 22.26 -28.39
CA VAL A 274 -22.34 23.09 -29.44
C VAL A 274 -23.71 23.41 -28.89
N ASP A 275 -23.96 24.69 -28.59
CA ASP A 275 -25.30 25.19 -28.33
C ASP A 275 -26.15 24.89 -29.58
N ALA A 276 -26.78 23.72 -29.61
CA ALA A 276 -27.57 23.24 -30.73
C ALA A 276 -28.87 24.05 -30.90
N TYR A 277 -29.10 25.04 -30.04
CA TYR A 277 -30.25 25.91 -30.09
C TYR A 277 -29.84 27.38 -29.89
N SER A 278 -29.72 28.09 -31.01
CA SER A 278 -29.88 29.54 -31.04
C SER A 278 -31.38 29.82 -31.16
N PRO A 279 -32.04 30.48 -30.18
CA PRO A 279 -33.42 30.92 -30.37
C PRO A 279 -33.41 31.91 -31.54
N ARG A 280 -33.96 31.50 -32.68
CA ARG A 280 -34.26 32.41 -33.78
C ARG A 280 -35.11 33.53 -33.17
N ALA A 281 -34.66 34.78 -33.32
CA ALA A 281 -35.42 35.94 -32.87
C ALA A 281 -36.87 35.78 -33.37
N LYS A 282 -37.84 35.86 -32.45
CA LYS A 282 -39.26 35.78 -32.80
C LYS A 282 -39.51 36.78 -33.93
N PRO A 283 -40.11 36.38 -35.06
CA PRO A 283 -40.53 37.35 -36.07
C PRO A 283 -41.41 38.40 -35.40
N PRO A 284 -41.30 39.69 -35.77
CA PRO A 284 -42.21 40.71 -35.26
C PRO A 284 -43.65 40.24 -35.51
N LEU A 285 -44.50 40.35 -34.50
CA LEU A 285 -45.91 39.99 -34.63
C LEU A 285 -46.51 40.77 -35.81
N PRO A 286 -47.26 40.12 -36.72
CA PRO A 286 -48.00 40.83 -37.74
C PRO A 286 -48.99 41.78 -37.06
N THR A 287 -48.96 43.04 -37.47
CA THR A 287 -49.95 44.05 -37.07
C THR A 287 -51.34 43.51 -37.43
N ALA A 288 -52.22 43.40 -36.43
CA ALA A 288 -53.58 42.90 -36.63
C ALA A 288 -54.30 43.81 -37.65
N THR A 289 -54.65 43.26 -38.80
CA THR A 289 -55.60 43.88 -39.71
C THR A 289 -57.00 43.71 -39.10
N PRO A 290 -57.79 44.78 -38.88
CA PRO A 290 -59.12 44.63 -38.34
C PRO A 290 -60.03 44.03 -39.42
N GLY A 291 -60.42 42.76 -39.23
CA GLY A 291 -61.42 42.09 -40.04
C GLY A 291 -60.94 40.77 -40.67
N ALA A 292 -60.89 39.70 -39.89
CA ALA A 292 -60.94 38.35 -40.42
C ALA A 292 -61.72 37.46 -39.45
N GLN A 293 -62.89 37.00 -39.90
CA GLN A 293 -63.79 36.12 -39.16
C GLN A 293 -63.13 34.76 -38.90
N ILE A 294 -63.33 34.24 -37.68
CA ILE A 294 -62.94 32.89 -37.29
C ILE A 294 -63.88 31.92 -38.02
N SER A 295 -63.37 31.19 -39.02
CA SER A 295 -64.01 29.96 -39.51
C SER A 295 -63.26 28.76 -38.96
N GLY A 296 -64.00 27.88 -38.30
CA GLY A 296 -63.48 26.73 -37.58
C GLY A 296 -62.68 25.78 -38.46
N ALA A 297 -61.50 25.40 -37.99
CA ALA A 297 -60.79 24.22 -38.44
C ALA A 297 -60.16 23.56 -37.20
N ALA A 298 -60.42 22.26 -37.08
CA ALA A 298 -60.11 21.42 -35.93
C ALA A 298 -58.61 21.45 -35.55
N LEU A 299 -58.33 21.41 -34.24
CA LEU A 299 -57.00 21.19 -33.69
C LEU A 299 -56.48 19.80 -34.11
N PRO A 300 -55.35 19.68 -34.84
CA PRO A 300 -54.70 18.40 -35.01
C PRO A 300 -54.09 17.98 -33.67
N ARG A 301 -54.63 16.88 -33.15
CA ARG A 301 -54.18 16.12 -31.99
C ARG A 301 -52.89 15.38 -32.38
N VAL A 302 -51.85 15.54 -31.56
CA VAL A 302 -50.61 14.73 -31.53
C VAL A 302 -49.55 15.06 -32.60
N LEU A 303 -48.39 15.57 -32.14
CA LEU A 303 -47.11 15.50 -32.85
C LEU A 303 -46.48 14.11 -32.61
N PRO A 304 -45.89 13.44 -33.62
CA PRO A 304 -45.26 12.14 -33.41
C PRO A 304 -43.94 12.32 -32.66
N LEU A 305 -43.80 11.67 -31.51
CA LEU A 305 -42.49 11.48 -30.88
C LEU A 305 -41.77 10.36 -31.64
N GLU A 306 -40.69 10.73 -32.32
CA GLU A 306 -39.74 9.80 -32.93
C GLU A 306 -39.27 8.78 -31.87
N ALA A 307 -39.39 7.49 -32.19
CA ALA A 307 -39.08 6.39 -31.30
C ALA A 307 -37.58 6.31 -30.98
N ALA A 308 -37.17 6.84 -29.82
CA ALA A 308 -35.87 6.58 -29.23
C ALA A 308 -35.91 5.26 -28.43
N ARG A 309 -35.35 4.22 -29.07
CA ARG A 309 -34.67 3.02 -28.52
C ARG A 309 -34.89 2.71 -27.03
N ILE A 310 -35.59 1.60 -26.77
CA ILE A 310 -35.54 0.71 -25.60
C ILE A 310 -35.37 1.43 -24.25
N PRO A 311 -36.44 1.57 -23.42
CA PRO A 311 -36.29 2.07 -22.06
C PRO A 311 -35.37 1.13 -21.26
N PRO A 312 -34.45 1.65 -20.41
CA PRO A 312 -33.66 0.80 -19.53
C PRO A 312 -34.61 -0.02 -18.66
N GLN A 313 -34.32 -1.32 -18.51
CA GLN A 313 -35.14 -2.19 -17.67
C GLN A 313 -35.19 -1.64 -16.24
N ILE A 314 -36.40 -1.30 -15.81
CA ILE A 314 -36.70 -0.81 -14.46
C ILE A 314 -36.45 -1.98 -13.50
N ARG A 315 -35.30 -1.98 -12.83
CA ARG A 315 -35.13 -2.80 -11.63
C ARG A 315 -35.71 -2.02 -10.46
N SER A 316 -36.89 -2.43 -10.00
CA SER A 316 -37.44 -1.95 -8.73
C SER A 316 -36.47 -2.28 -7.60
N HIS A 317 -36.17 -1.32 -6.73
CA HIS A 317 -35.41 -1.55 -5.50
C HIS A 317 -36.36 -1.34 -4.30
N PRO A 318 -36.19 -2.10 -3.22
CA PRO A 318 -36.93 -1.84 -1.99
C PRO A 318 -36.39 -0.57 -1.29
N LEU A 319 -37.26 0.12 -0.54
CA LEU A 319 -36.97 1.41 0.11
C LEU A 319 -36.11 1.29 1.39
N ASP A 320 -35.86 0.07 1.87
CA ASP A 320 -35.28 -0.24 3.18
C ASP A 320 -33.73 -0.27 3.22
N GLU A 321 -33.06 -0.22 2.05
CA GLU A 321 -31.59 -0.15 1.98
C GLU A 321 -31.05 1.28 2.22
N ALA A 322 -31.08 1.76 3.46
CA ALA A 322 -30.18 2.78 4.07
C ALA A 322 -29.70 4.00 3.21
N ARG A 323 -30.46 4.42 2.20
CA ARG A 323 -30.16 5.58 1.33
C ARG A 323 -31.30 6.57 1.45
N SER A 324 -31.12 7.57 2.31
CA SER A 324 -32.10 8.64 2.54
C SER A 324 -32.17 9.67 1.41
N ASP A 325 -31.31 9.57 0.39
CA ASP A 325 -31.22 10.54 -0.70
C ASP A 325 -31.55 9.92 -2.06
N CYS A 326 -32.83 9.98 -2.42
CA CYS A 326 -33.37 9.45 -3.67
C CYS A 326 -32.83 10.25 -4.87
N GLN A 327 -32.71 11.57 -4.72
CA GLN A 327 -32.24 12.44 -5.79
C GLN A 327 -30.82 12.07 -6.23
N LEU A 328 -29.90 11.74 -5.30
CA LEU A 328 -28.55 11.28 -5.62
C LEU A 328 -28.52 10.08 -6.57
N CYS A 329 -29.48 9.16 -6.43
CA CYS A 329 -29.56 7.95 -7.26
C CYS A 329 -30.41 8.12 -8.52
N HIS A 330 -31.28 9.14 -8.60
CA HIS A 330 -32.19 9.39 -9.72
C HIS A 330 -31.83 10.62 -10.57
N GLN A 331 -30.68 11.25 -10.31
CA GLN A 331 -30.17 12.33 -11.17
C GLN A 331 -30.01 11.85 -12.63
N PRO A 332 -30.10 12.75 -13.61
CA PRO A 332 -29.64 12.48 -14.97
C PRO A 332 -28.21 11.91 -14.91
N TYR A 333 -27.97 10.79 -15.59
CA TYR A 333 -26.67 10.07 -15.65
C TYR A 333 -26.30 9.19 -14.44
N SER A 334 -27.22 8.94 -13.52
CA SER A 334 -27.04 7.94 -12.45
C SER A 334 -27.20 6.50 -12.96
N MET A 335 -26.86 5.51 -12.11
CA MET A 335 -26.99 4.09 -12.44
C MET A 335 -28.44 3.55 -12.37
N VAL A 336 -29.40 4.37 -11.92
CA VAL A 336 -30.83 4.05 -11.83
C VAL A 336 -31.59 4.90 -12.84
N ALA A 337 -32.78 4.46 -13.26
CA ALA A 337 -33.62 5.25 -14.15
C ALA A 337 -33.88 6.64 -13.55
N PRO A 338 -33.77 7.73 -14.32
CA PRO A 338 -33.99 9.08 -13.80
C PRO A 338 -35.44 9.24 -13.30
N ALA A 339 -35.63 10.14 -12.34
CA ALA A 339 -36.96 10.51 -11.89
C ALA A 339 -37.79 11.04 -13.09
N PRO A 340 -39.11 10.75 -13.15
CA PRO A 340 -39.98 11.35 -14.14
C PRO A 340 -39.88 12.89 -14.12
N LEU A 341 -40.09 13.54 -15.26
CA LEU A 341 -39.85 14.98 -15.42
C LEU A 341 -40.71 15.84 -14.46
N ASP A 342 -41.90 15.36 -14.09
CA ASP A 342 -42.81 15.98 -13.13
C ASP A 342 -42.37 15.79 -11.66
N HIS A 343 -41.33 15.01 -11.40
CA HIS A 343 -40.79 14.70 -10.07
C HIS A 343 -39.45 15.39 -9.80
N LEU A 344 -38.90 16.16 -10.75
CA LEU A 344 -37.59 16.82 -10.63
C LEU A 344 -37.52 17.82 -9.46
N ASP A 345 -38.63 18.43 -9.09
CA ASP A 345 -38.70 19.44 -8.02
C ASP A 345 -39.12 18.85 -6.66
N LEU A 346 -39.33 17.53 -6.56
CA LEU A 346 -39.76 16.89 -5.31
C LEU A 346 -38.58 16.60 -4.40
N GLU A 347 -38.66 17.05 -3.15
CA GLU A 347 -37.72 16.69 -2.09
C GLU A 347 -37.82 15.18 -1.74
N ASN A 348 -36.75 14.62 -1.18
CA ASN A 348 -36.67 13.21 -0.79
C ASN A 348 -37.86 12.75 0.09
N ALA A 349 -38.36 13.60 0.99
CA ALA A 349 -39.53 13.30 1.83
C ALA A 349 -40.85 13.20 1.04
N GLY A 350 -40.95 13.86 -0.11
CA GLY A 350 -42.05 13.70 -1.07
C GLY A 350 -41.94 12.36 -1.80
N CYS A 351 -40.75 12.04 -2.29
CA CYS A 351 -40.46 10.76 -2.96
C CYS A 351 -40.79 9.57 -2.05
N THR A 352 -40.31 9.56 -0.81
CA THR A 352 -40.58 8.46 0.14
C THR A 352 -42.07 8.26 0.37
N ARG A 353 -42.85 9.34 0.58
CA ARG A 353 -44.30 9.24 0.81
C ARG A 353 -45.05 8.61 -0.37
N CYS A 354 -44.72 8.98 -1.59
CA CYS A 354 -45.37 8.43 -2.78
C CYS A 354 -44.96 6.97 -3.04
N HIS A 355 -43.67 6.65 -2.85
CA HIS A 355 -43.16 5.30 -3.07
C HIS A 355 -43.66 4.29 -2.03
N THR A 356 -43.74 4.65 -0.74
CA THR A 356 -44.31 3.78 0.30
C THR A 356 -45.78 3.47 0.02
N LEU A 357 -46.56 4.46 -0.42
CA LEU A 357 -47.96 4.27 -0.81
C LEU A 357 -48.07 3.32 -2.01
N SER A 358 -47.19 3.44 -3.00
CA SER A 358 -47.20 2.54 -4.17
C SER A 358 -46.81 1.10 -3.83
N GLU A 359 -45.89 0.89 -2.89
CA GLU A 359 -45.51 -0.46 -2.41
C GLU A 359 -46.63 -1.11 -1.59
N GLU A 360 -47.34 -0.35 -0.76
CA GLU A 360 -48.50 -0.85 -0.02
C GLU A 360 -49.65 -1.26 -0.95
N VAL A 361 -49.88 -0.51 -2.03
CA VAL A 361 -50.90 -0.82 -3.04
C VAL A 361 -50.50 -1.98 -3.97
N ALA A 362 -49.19 -2.24 -4.12
CA ALA A 362 -48.67 -3.30 -4.98
C ALA A 362 -48.45 -4.66 -4.27
N LYS A 363 -48.66 -4.73 -2.94
CA LYS A 363 -48.71 -6.02 -2.22
C LYS A 363 -50.00 -6.76 -2.60
N PRO A 364 -49.92 -8.03 -3.04
CA PRO A 364 -51.09 -8.80 -3.48
C PRO A 364 -52.09 -9.09 -2.35
#